data_AF-A0A7X8MXY9-F1
#
_entry.id   AF-A0A7X8MXY9-F1
#
_cell.length_a   1.000
_cell.length_b   1.000
_cell.length_c   1.000
_cell.angle_alpha   90.00
_cell.angle_beta   90.00
_cell.angle_gamma   90.00
#
_symmetry.space_group_name_H-M   'P 1'
#
loop_
_entity.id
_entity.type
_entity.pdbx_description
1 polymer ?
#
loop_
_entity_poly.entity_id
_entity_poly.type
_entity_poly.pdbx_seq_one_letter_code
_entity_poly.pdbx_strand_id
1 'polypeptide(L)'
;MELRNGIAAFDPVTLRIAAEQLPTVQLPEALDAEMPEHLVALAEVEVTPFNVAAKIDTGQLTWDVDAELKHFTTYAGSQASGVQLSGARVAELEDAVVARVNIKLEDRKIRAWFAELPSEVAELDAFDLVADVRRWMKDFSTEDKKVDTLIVPQQDVDYEAFVKGLDRSTRQRIRAVIDEKGAHVVAETVIMGKLPSWGTPKEVTLGERGPVLFWFSEGNENKALPFAVVYTEAEAWVGE
;
A
#
# COMPACT_ATOMS: atom_id res chain seq x y z
N MET A 1 -4.56 10.32 12.11
CA MET A 1 -3.52 10.82 11.17
C MET A 1 -3.68 12.34 10.93
N GLU A 2 -3.02 12.90 9.92
CA GLU A 2 -3.14 14.30 9.45
C GLU A 2 -3.04 14.32 7.92
N LEU A 3 -4.10 14.69 7.22
CA LEU A 3 -4.13 14.78 5.76
C LEU A 3 -3.34 16.02 5.29
N ARG A 4 -2.46 15.86 4.30
CA ARG A 4 -1.63 16.94 3.74
C ARG A 4 -1.51 16.77 2.22
N ASN A 5 -1.96 17.76 1.45
CA ASN A 5 -1.91 17.75 -0.02
C ASN A 5 -2.48 16.45 -0.62
N GLY A 6 -3.68 16.06 -0.20
CA GLY A 6 -4.33 14.80 -0.57
C GLY A 6 -3.68 13.51 -0.04
N ILE A 7 -2.58 13.57 0.72
CA ILE A 7 -1.84 12.39 1.19
C ILE A 7 -1.98 12.20 2.71
N ALA A 8 -2.18 10.95 3.13
CA ALA A 8 -1.92 10.53 4.51
C ALA A 8 -1.32 9.11 4.54
N ALA A 9 -0.22 8.90 5.28
CA ALA A 9 0.47 7.61 5.34
C ALA A 9 0.80 7.15 6.77
N PHE A 10 0.81 5.84 6.99
CA PHE A 10 1.13 5.20 8.26
C PHE A 10 1.76 3.82 8.04
N ASP A 11 2.84 3.50 8.77
CA ASP A 11 3.44 2.16 8.71
C ASP A 11 3.37 1.46 10.08
N PRO A 12 2.48 0.47 10.26
CA PRO A 12 2.38 -0.23 11.53
C PRO A 12 3.59 -1.16 11.79
N VAL A 13 4.35 -1.56 10.76
CA VAL A 13 5.47 -2.50 10.91
C VAL A 13 6.66 -1.85 11.60
N THR A 14 7.20 -0.73 11.08
CA THR A 14 8.29 0.01 11.75
C THR A 14 7.87 0.54 13.13
N LEU A 15 6.61 0.95 13.30
CA LEU A 15 6.08 1.34 14.61
C LEU A 15 6.18 0.18 15.61
N ARG A 16 5.72 -1.01 15.22
CA ARG A 16 5.75 -2.19 16.10
C ARG A 16 7.18 -2.63 16.41
N ILE A 17 8.08 -2.66 15.44
CA ILE A 17 9.51 -2.97 15.66
C ILE A 17 10.12 -2.00 16.68
N ALA A 18 9.86 -0.69 16.55
CA ALA A 18 10.38 0.32 17.48
C ALA A 18 9.79 0.18 18.89
N ALA A 19 8.49 -0.14 19.02
CA ALA A 19 7.82 -0.34 20.29
C ALA A 19 8.23 -1.65 20.99
N GLU A 20 8.54 -2.72 20.25
CA GLU A 20 9.05 -3.98 20.83
C GLU A 20 10.44 -3.80 21.50
N GLN A 21 11.21 -2.76 21.13
CA GLN A 21 12.42 -2.35 21.87
C GLN A 21 12.13 -1.52 23.15
N LEU A 22 10.89 -1.07 23.32
CA LEU A 22 10.45 -0.20 24.42
C LEU A 22 9.31 -0.88 25.21
N PRO A 23 9.61 -1.90 26.07
CA PRO A 23 8.61 -2.76 26.73
C PRO A 23 7.71 -2.07 27.79
N THR A 24 7.60 -0.74 27.75
CA THR A 24 6.61 0.07 28.49
C THR A 24 5.57 0.72 27.58
N VAL A 25 5.76 0.72 26.26
CA VAL A 25 4.79 1.22 25.27
C VAL A 25 3.68 0.19 25.08
N GLN A 26 2.42 0.63 25.19
CA GLN A 26 1.26 -0.22 24.90
C GLN A 26 0.80 0.03 23.45
N LEU A 27 0.84 -1.02 22.63
CA LEU A 27 0.35 -0.98 21.25
C LEU A 27 -1.16 -1.28 21.18
N PRO A 28 -1.93 -0.58 20.33
CA PRO A 28 -3.32 -0.95 20.04
C PRO A 28 -3.47 -2.33 19.38
N GLU A 29 -4.60 -2.99 19.62
CA GLU A 29 -4.94 -4.33 19.09
C GLU A 29 -4.92 -4.40 17.54
N ALA A 30 -5.14 -3.26 16.87
CA ALA A 30 -4.96 -3.13 15.42
C ALA A 30 -3.55 -3.56 14.93
N LEU A 31 -2.54 -3.53 15.79
CA LEU A 31 -1.15 -3.93 15.51
C LEU A 31 -0.84 -5.39 15.93
N ASP A 32 -1.75 -6.09 16.62
CA ASP A 32 -1.58 -7.49 17.01
C ASP A 32 -1.95 -8.41 15.83
N ALA A 33 -0.92 -8.85 15.12
CA ALA A 33 -0.95 -9.49 13.81
C ALA A 33 0.32 -10.32 13.57
N GLU A 34 0.33 -11.16 12.54
CA GLU A 34 1.55 -11.83 12.06
C GLU A 34 2.41 -10.82 11.28
N MET A 35 3.67 -10.62 11.71
CA MET A 35 4.59 -9.66 11.09
C MET A 35 5.12 -10.20 9.74
N PRO A 36 5.30 -9.36 8.71
CA PRO A 36 5.83 -9.81 7.41
C PRO A 36 7.33 -10.12 7.50
N GLU A 37 7.67 -11.42 7.50
CA GLU A 37 9.01 -11.94 7.83
C GLU A 37 10.15 -11.30 7.01
N HIS A 38 9.99 -11.17 5.69
CA HIS A 38 11.03 -10.67 4.80
C HIS A 38 11.16 -9.14 4.87
N LEU A 39 10.07 -8.42 5.13
CA LEU A 39 10.12 -6.96 5.33
C LEU A 39 10.74 -6.61 6.68
N VAL A 40 10.48 -7.40 7.73
CA VAL A 40 11.16 -7.27 9.04
C VAL A 40 12.66 -7.60 8.91
N ALA A 41 13.06 -8.53 8.05
CA ALA A 41 14.46 -8.85 7.81
C ALA A 41 15.28 -7.68 7.18
N LEU A 42 14.61 -6.68 6.62
CA LEU A 42 15.22 -5.43 6.11
C LEU A 42 15.29 -4.30 7.15
N ALA A 43 14.87 -4.55 8.41
CA ALA A 43 14.73 -3.49 9.41
C ALA A 43 16.07 -3.06 10.03
N GLU A 44 16.48 -1.82 9.76
CA GLU A 44 17.53 -1.12 10.49
C GLU A 44 16.94 -0.52 11.77
N VAL A 45 17.50 -0.87 12.95
CA VAL A 45 17.00 -0.41 14.25
C VAL A 45 18.14 0.25 15.05
N GLU A 46 17.96 1.53 15.39
CA GLU A 46 18.87 2.28 16.26
C GLU A 46 18.23 2.49 17.64
N VAL A 47 18.90 2.02 18.69
CA VAL A 47 18.46 2.19 20.08
C VAL A 47 19.42 3.10 20.82
N THR A 48 18.92 4.22 21.33
CA THR A 48 19.65 5.18 22.16
C THR A 48 19.01 5.26 23.57
N PRO A 49 19.68 5.83 24.58
CA PRO A 49 19.08 6.00 25.92
C PRO A 49 17.82 6.88 25.99
N PHE A 50 17.42 7.53 24.89
CA PHE A 50 16.30 8.48 24.84
C PHE A 50 15.27 8.17 23.75
N ASN A 51 15.70 7.55 22.63
CA ASN A 51 14.87 7.29 21.45
C ASN A 51 15.17 5.91 20.87
N VAL A 52 14.18 5.29 20.25
CA VAL A 52 14.34 4.19 19.30
C VAL A 52 13.89 4.65 17.92
N ALA A 53 14.66 4.32 16.90
CA ALA A 53 14.28 4.48 15.50
C ALA A 53 14.29 3.11 14.80
N ALA A 54 13.30 2.87 13.95
CA ALA A 54 13.26 1.72 13.06
C ALA A 54 12.99 2.21 11.62
N LYS A 55 13.74 1.66 10.66
CA LYS A 55 13.64 1.94 9.23
C LYS A 55 13.56 0.61 8.48
N ILE A 56 12.59 0.48 7.59
CA ILE A 56 12.59 -0.54 6.53
C ILE A 56 12.82 0.18 5.22
N ASP A 57 13.64 -0.41 4.36
CA ASP A 57 13.99 0.13 3.05
C ASP A 57 13.93 -1.01 2.04
N THR A 58 12.87 -1.04 1.24
CA THR A 58 12.55 -2.20 0.39
C THR A 58 13.40 -2.28 -0.88
N GLY A 59 14.16 -1.24 -1.20
CA GLY A 59 14.70 -1.08 -2.55
C GLY A 59 13.58 -1.16 -3.60
N GLN A 60 13.87 -1.79 -4.74
CA GLN A 60 12.91 -1.93 -5.82
C GLN A 60 11.99 -3.13 -5.62
N LEU A 61 10.68 -2.88 -5.48
CA LEU A 61 9.67 -3.91 -5.63
C LEU A 61 9.23 -3.96 -7.11
N THR A 62 9.53 -5.06 -7.81
CA THR A 62 9.21 -5.20 -9.24
C THR A 62 7.84 -5.84 -9.45
N TRP A 63 7.09 -5.42 -10.47
CA TRP A 63 5.83 -6.09 -10.84
C TRP A 63 6.12 -7.54 -11.30
N ASP A 64 5.37 -8.52 -10.80
CA ASP A 64 5.44 -9.93 -11.21
C ASP A 64 4.44 -10.23 -12.35
N VAL A 65 4.05 -9.18 -13.08
CA VAL A 65 3.05 -9.12 -14.16
C VAL A 65 3.48 -8.05 -15.18
N ASP A 66 2.96 -8.10 -16.41
CA ASP A 66 3.17 -7.02 -17.38
C ASP A 66 2.47 -5.74 -16.88
N ALA A 67 3.17 -4.59 -16.99
CA ALA A 67 2.74 -3.27 -16.55
C ALA A 67 2.96 -2.22 -17.65
N GLU A 68 2.01 -1.31 -17.84
CA GLU A 68 2.04 -0.26 -18.88
C GLU A 68 1.52 1.09 -18.33
N LEU A 69 2.06 2.21 -18.80
CA LEU A 69 1.55 3.56 -18.47
C LEU A 69 0.25 3.84 -19.24
N LYS A 70 -0.77 4.35 -18.54
CA LYS A 70 -2.09 4.68 -19.11
C LYS A 70 -2.74 5.86 -18.39
N HIS A 71 -3.19 6.87 -19.13
CA HIS A 71 -3.90 8.02 -18.56
C HIS A 71 -5.39 7.71 -18.37
N PHE A 72 -6.00 8.30 -17.35
CA PHE A 72 -7.42 8.16 -17.02
C PHE A 72 -7.99 9.47 -16.46
N THR A 73 -9.32 9.56 -16.34
CA THR A 73 -10.01 10.71 -15.73
C THR A 73 -10.34 10.39 -14.27
N THR A 74 -9.94 11.25 -13.34
CA THR A 74 -10.18 11.05 -11.90
C THR A 74 -11.63 11.32 -11.52
N TYR A 75 -12.04 10.87 -10.32
CA TYR A 75 -13.32 11.25 -9.71
C TYR A 75 -13.50 12.78 -9.56
N ALA A 76 -12.40 13.54 -9.47
CA ALA A 76 -12.39 15.00 -9.43
C ALA A 76 -12.45 15.66 -10.83
N GLY A 77 -12.43 14.88 -11.91
CA GLY A 77 -12.48 15.36 -13.30
C GLY A 77 -11.15 15.84 -13.88
N SER A 78 -10.03 15.69 -13.16
CA SER A 78 -8.69 15.89 -13.70
C SER A 78 -8.26 14.72 -14.60
N GLN A 79 -7.26 14.93 -15.48
CA GLN A 79 -6.51 13.81 -16.03
C GLN A 79 -5.39 13.42 -15.05
N ALA A 80 -5.17 12.11 -14.91
CA ALA A 80 -4.06 11.56 -14.15
C ALA A 80 -3.38 10.44 -14.95
N SER A 81 -2.09 10.28 -14.72
CA SER A 81 -1.33 9.11 -15.16
C SER A 81 -1.57 7.94 -14.21
N GLY A 82 -1.63 6.72 -14.77
CA GLY A 82 -1.91 5.49 -14.04
C GLY A 82 -1.12 4.31 -14.58
N VAL A 83 -1.00 3.28 -13.75
CA VAL A 83 -0.30 2.03 -14.08
C VAL A 83 -1.32 0.95 -14.38
N GLN A 84 -1.35 0.49 -15.63
CA GLN A 84 -2.16 -0.65 -16.08
C GLN A 84 -1.40 -1.95 -15.79
N LEU A 85 -1.89 -2.73 -14.83
CA LEU A 85 -1.33 -3.97 -14.32
C LEU A 85 -2.15 -5.17 -14.80
N SER A 86 -1.49 -6.15 -15.41
CA SER A 86 -2.15 -7.35 -15.93
C SER A 86 -2.44 -8.40 -14.84
N GLY A 87 -3.52 -9.16 -15.02
CA GLY A 87 -3.77 -10.41 -14.28
C GLY A 87 -4.07 -10.30 -12.78
N ALA A 88 -4.38 -9.10 -12.28
CA ALA A 88 -4.79 -8.84 -10.90
C ALA A 88 -6.07 -9.58 -10.48
N ARG A 89 -6.39 -9.52 -9.18
CA ARG A 89 -7.70 -9.96 -8.65
C ARG A 89 -8.38 -8.80 -7.91
N VAL A 90 -9.70 -8.74 -7.99
CA VAL A 90 -10.55 -7.65 -7.47
C VAL A 90 -11.74 -8.23 -6.71
N ALA A 91 -12.10 -7.63 -5.59
CA ALA A 91 -13.36 -7.86 -4.88
C ALA A 91 -14.11 -6.54 -4.72
N GLU A 92 -15.44 -6.60 -4.78
CA GLU A 92 -16.34 -5.49 -4.46
C GLU A 92 -16.89 -5.80 -3.06
N LEU A 93 -16.33 -5.15 -2.04
CA LEU A 93 -16.74 -5.33 -0.64
C LEU A 93 -17.83 -4.29 -0.27
N GLU A 94 -18.37 -4.38 0.94
CA GLU A 94 -19.48 -3.50 1.40
C GLU A 94 -19.13 -2.00 1.34
N ASP A 95 -17.86 -1.65 1.56
CA ASP A 95 -17.37 -0.28 1.71
C ASP A 95 -16.13 0.08 0.87
N ALA A 96 -15.62 -0.83 0.03
CA ALA A 96 -14.47 -0.57 -0.84
C ALA A 96 -14.43 -1.50 -2.07
N VAL A 97 -13.88 -1.00 -3.19
CA VAL A 97 -13.43 -1.85 -4.31
C VAL A 97 -11.96 -2.16 -4.08
N VAL A 98 -11.66 -3.39 -3.67
CA VAL A 98 -10.32 -3.82 -3.26
C VAL A 98 -9.68 -4.64 -4.37
N ALA A 99 -8.39 -4.42 -4.63
CA ALA A 99 -7.61 -5.10 -5.66
C ALA A 99 -6.25 -5.59 -5.12
N ARG A 100 -5.74 -6.67 -5.70
CA ARG A 100 -4.45 -7.28 -5.35
C ARG A 100 -3.69 -7.72 -6.60
N VAL A 101 -2.39 -7.44 -6.61
CA VAL A 101 -1.43 -7.88 -7.63
C VAL A 101 -0.21 -8.55 -6.97
N ASN A 102 0.53 -9.35 -7.75
CA ASN A 102 1.82 -9.89 -7.31
C ASN A 102 2.91 -8.82 -7.49
N ILE A 103 3.76 -8.64 -6.48
CA ILE A 103 4.98 -7.83 -6.57
C ILE A 103 6.17 -8.64 -6.02
N LYS A 104 7.40 -8.26 -6.38
CA LYS A 104 8.63 -9.00 -6.08
C LYS A 104 9.64 -8.15 -5.32
N LEU A 105 10.06 -8.64 -4.15
CA LEU A 105 11.28 -8.21 -3.47
C LEU A 105 12.36 -9.26 -3.76
N GLU A 106 13.33 -8.95 -4.62
CA GLU A 106 14.25 -9.96 -5.18
C GLU A 106 13.45 -11.15 -5.78
N ASP A 107 13.75 -12.39 -5.38
CA ASP A 107 13.00 -13.60 -5.75
C ASP A 107 11.71 -13.83 -4.91
N ARG A 108 11.42 -12.98 -3.92
CA ARG A 108 10.30 -13.16 -2.97
C ARG A 108 9.02 -12.51 -3.46
N LYS A 109 7.93 -13.28 -3.51
CA LYS A 109 6.60 -12.78 -3.88
C LYS A 109 5.90 -12.13 -2.68
N ILE A 110 5.74 -10.82 -2.77
CA ILE A 110 4.95 -9.97 -1.86
C ILE A 110 3.61 -9.67 -2.56
N ARG A 111 2.60 -9.21 -1.80
CA ARG A 111 1.37 -8.65 -2.36
C ARG A 111 1.44 -7.14 -2.34
N ALA A 112 1.12 -6.51 -3.46
CA ALA A 112 0.71 -5.11 -3.48
C ALA A 112 -0.83 -5.08 -3.57
N TRP A 113 -1.43 -4.22 -2.76
CA TRP A 113 -2.87 -4.09 -2.60
C TRP A 113 -3.30 -2.65 -2.85
N PHE A 114 -4.55 -2.50 -3.28
CA PHE A 114 -5.19 -1.22 -3.53
C PHE A 114 -6.65 -1.27 -3.06
N ALA A 115 -7.20 -0.13 -2.64
CA ALA A 115 -8.63 0.00 -2.38
C ALA A 115 -9.14 1.37 -2.86
N GLU A 116 -10.17 1.39 -3.70
CA GLU A 116 -10.95 2.61 -3.98
C GLU A 116 -12.07 2.71 -2.93
N LEU A 117 -12.10 3.84 -2.22
CA LEU A 117 -13.17 4.20 -1.28
C LEU A 117 -14.32 4.93 -2.00
N PRO A 118 -15.56 4.87 -1.48
CA PRO A 118 -16.73 5.51 -2.10
C PRO A 118 -16.75 7.04 -1.95
N SER A 119 -15.92 7.62 -1.09
CA SER A 119 -15.79 9.08 -0.90
C SER A 119 -14.49 9.45 -0.18
N GLU A 120 -14.14 10.74 -0.23
CA GLU A 120 -13.10 11.35 0.60
C GLU A 120 -13.44 11.25 2.11
N VAL A 121 -12.41 11.11 2.95
CA VAL A 121 -12.57 10.84 4.39
C VAL A 121 -12.12 12.05 5.22
N ALA A 122 -13.08 12.77 5.80
CA ALA A 122 -12.84 14.04 6.50
C ALA A 122 -11.91 13.94 7.73
N GLU A 123 -11.91 12.80 8.43
CA GLU A 123 -10.97 12.50 9.51
C GLU A 123 -10.45 11.06 9.40
N LEU A 124 -9.16 10.91 9.11
CA LEU A 124 -8.46 9.61 9.05
C LEU A 124 -7.76 9.33 10.39
N ASP A 125 -7.98 8.15 11.00
CA ASP A 125 -7.11 7.62 12.06
C ASP A 125 -6.18 6.49 11.57
N ALA A 126 -5.04 6.32 12.23
CA ALA A 126 -4.03 5.33 11.87
C ALA A 126 -4.45 3.89 12.22
N PHE A 127 -5.12 3.70 13.36
CA PHE A 127 -5.42 2.36 13.86
C PHE A 127 -6.72 1.82 13.27
N ASP A 128 -7.71 2.68 13.04
CA ASP A 128 -8.93 2.35 12.30
C ASP A 128 -8.59 1.95 10.85
N LEU A 129 -7.72 2.71 10.17
CA LEU A 129 -7.31 2.40 8.80
C LEU A 129 -6.57 1.07 8.67
N VAL A 130 -5.77 0.70 9.68
CA VAL A 130 -5.12 -0.63 9.74
C VAL A 130 -6.12 -1.74 10.07
N ALA A 131 -7.14 -1.47 10.90
CA ALA A 131 -8.22 -2.43 11.16
C ALA A 131 -9.06 -2.70 9.89
N ASP A 132 -9.39 -1.65 9.13
CA ASP A 132 -10.11 -1.75 7.86
C ASP A 132 -9.29 -2.49 6.79
N VAL A 133 -8.02 -2.14 6.62
CA VAL A 133 -7.13 -2.87 5.71
C VAL A 133 -7.02 -4.36 6.08
N ARG A 134 -6.89 -4.69 7.37
CA ARG A 134 -6.86 -6.09 7.84
C ARG A 134 -8.20 -6.82 7.61
N ARG A 135 -9.32 -6.13 7.78
CA ARG A 135 -10.68 -6.63 7.45
C ARG A 135 -10.80 -6.93 5.95
N TRP A 136 -10.45 -5.98 5.10
CA TRP A 136 -10.46 -6.14 3.65
C TRP A 136 -9.55 -7.28 3.18
N MET A 137 -8.31 -7.39 3.67
CA MET A 137 -7.39 -8.48 3.28
C MET A 137 -7.96 -9.87 3.59
N LYS A 138 -8.64 -10.01 4.73
CA LYS A 138 -9.33 -11.24 5.15
C LYS A 138 -10.54 -11.52 4.25
N ASP A 139 -11.46 -10.57 4.09
CA ASP A 139 -12.75 -10.79 3.42
C ASP A 139 -12.59 -10.91 1.90
N PHE A 140 -11.65 -10.17 1.30
CA PHE A 140 -11.21 -10.33 -0.08
C PHE A 140 -10.80 -11.78 -0.41
N SER A 141 -10.18 -12.50 0.54
CA SER A 141 -9.76 -13.90 0.33
C SER A 141 -10.91 -14.88 0.08
N THR A 142 -12.16 -14.47 0.36
CA THR A 142 -13.38 -15.25 0.07
C THR A 142 -14.15 -14.80 -1.17
N GLU A 143 -13.91 -13.59 -1.70
CA GLU A 143 -14.75 -12.97 -2.73
C GLU A 143 -14.01 -12.60 -4.04
N ASP A 144 -12.68 -12.73 -4.08
CA ASP A 144 -11.88 -12.15 -5.17
C ASP A 144 -12.06 -12.83 -6.54
N LYS A 145 -12.31 -12.01 -7.57
CA LYS A 145 -12.48 -12.43 -8.97
C LYS A 145 -11.23 -12.02 -9.74
N LYS A 146 -10.75 -12.87 -10.67
CA LYS A 146 -9.66 -12.45 -11.56
C LYS A 146 -10.16 -11.41 -12.56
N VAL A 147 -9.35 -10.37 -12.78
CA VAL A 147 -9.52 -9.38 -13.86
C VAL A 147 -8.36 -9.51 -14.86
N ASP A 148 -8.53 -8.93 -16.04
CA ASP A 148 -7.52 -9.01 -17.10
C ASP A 148 -6.55 -7.82 -17.02
N THR A 149 -7.09 -6.62 -16.79
CA THR A 149 -6.34 -5.40 -16.46
C THR A 149 -6.92 -4.70 -15.24
N LEU A 150 -6.04 -4.22 -14.36
CA LEU A 150 -6.31 -3.28 -13.28
C LEU A 150 -5.55 -2.00 -13.59
N ILE A 151 -6.17 -0.82 -13.45
CA ILE A 151 -5.48 0.46 -13.56
C ILE A 151 -5.53 1.14 -12.19
N VAL A 152 -4.37 1.58 -11.70
CA VAL A 152 -4.24 2.31 -10.43
C VAL A 152 -3.55 3.66 -10.69
N PRO A 153 -3.78 4.70 -9.86
CA PRO A 153 -3.12 5.99 -10.05
C PRO A 153 -1.59 5.85 -9.92
N GLN A 154 -0.84 6.59 -10.73
CA GLN A 154 0.60 6.77 -10.58
C GLN A 154 0.85 7.77 -9.43
N GLN A 155 1.78 7.45 -8.54
CA GLN A 155 1.96 8.19 -7.28
C GLN A 155 3.44 8.40 -6.97
N ASP A 156 3.78 9.58 -6.44
CA ASP A 156 5.10 9.91 -5.87
C ASP A 156 4.86 10.62 -4.53
N VAL A 157 5.13 9.90 -3.43
CA VAL A 157 4.77 10.29 -2.07
C VAL A 157 6.02 10.55 -1.24
N ASP A 158 6.09 11.70 -0.57
CA ASP A 158 7.03 12.01 0.51
C ASP A 158 6.28 12.65 1.68
N TYR A 159 5.76 11.80 2.57
CA TYR A 159 4.89 12.19 3.68
C TYR A 159 5.63 12.12 5.02
N GLU A 160 5.49 13.14 5.88
CA GLU A 160 6.02 13.14 7.24
C GLU A 160 4.98 13.70 8.22
N ALA A 161 4.66 12.96 9.29
CA ALA A 161 3.69 13.37 10.31
C ALA A 161 3.95 12.73 11.68
N PHE A 162 3.22 13.20 12.69
CA PHE A 162 3.17 12.59 14.02
C PHE A 162 2.01 11.60 14.15
N VAL A 163 2.29 10.43 14.73
CA VAL A 163 1.29 9.42 15.06
C VAL A 163 0.52 9.89 16.30
N LYS A 164 -0.81 9.97 16.18
CA LYS A 164 -1.72 10.28 17.30
C LYS A 164 -2.10 8.98 18.03
N GLY A 165 -2.62 9.07 19.25
CA GLY A 165 -3.16 7.91 19.99
C GLY A 165 -2.15 7.04 20.77
N LEU A 166 -0.86 7.35 20.73
CA LEU A 166 0.19 6.69 21.54
C LEU A 166 0.50 7.47 22.83
N ASP A 167 1.08 6.80 23.83
CA ASP A 167 1.59 7.45 25.07
C ASP A 167 2.87 8.28 24.85
N ARG A 168 3.47 8.17 23.65
CA ARG A 168 4.69 8.86 23.23
C ARG A 168 4.46 9.65 21.95
N SER A 169 5.22 10.74 21.81
CA SER A 169 5.29 11.47 20.54
C SER A 169 6.15 10.69 19.55
N THR A 170 5.49 10.02 18.60
CA THR A 170 6.13 9.25 17.53
C THR A 170 5.97 9.99 16.20
N ARG A 171 7.06 10.09 15.42
CA ARG A 171 7.06 10.68 14.07
C ARG A 171 7.41 9.62 13.05
N GLN A 172 6.65 9.52 11.98
CA GLN A 172 6.97 8.69 10.82
C GLN A 172 7.20 9.55 9.58
N ARG A 173 8.09 9.07 8.71
CA ARG A 173 8.26 9.55 7.34
C ARG A 173 8.16 8.36 6.40
N ILE A 174 7.32 8.46 5.39
CA ILE A 174 7.06 7.41 4.41
C ILE A 174 7.31 7.98 3.03
N ARG A 175 8.05 7.22 2.22
CA ARG A 175 8.31 7.52 0.81
C ARG A 175 7.92 6.33 -0.04
N ALA A 176 7.19 6.57 -1.11
CA ALA A 176 6.71 5.53 -2.00
C ALA A 176 6.44 6.08 -3.39
N VAL A 177 6.87 5.33 -4.41
CA VAL A 177 6.58 5.60 -5.82
C VAL A 177 5.84 4.40 -6.38
N ILE A 178 4.80 4.63 -7.18
CA ILE A 178 4.09 3.62 -7.97
C ILE A 178 4.19 4.04 -9.43
N ASP A 179 4.90 3.27 -10.26
CA ASP A 179 5.12 3.55 -11.68
C ASP A 179 5.05 2.27 -12.55
N GLU A 180 5.28 2.41 -13.86
CA GLU A 180 5.24 1.29 -14.81
C GLU A 180 6.40 0.29 -14.65
N LYS A 181 7.40 0.61 -13.81
CA LYS A 181 8.59 -0.22 -13.54
C LYS A 181 8.49 -0.99 -12.22
N GLY A 182 7.60 -0.59 -11.32
CA GLY A 182 7.37 -1.25 -10.04
C GLY A 182 6.64 -0.39 -9.00
N ALA A 183 6.84 -0.74 -7.74
CA ALA A 183 6.74 0.21 -6.63
C ALA A 183 8.16 0.43 -6.07
N HIS A 184 8.67 1.65 -6.10
CA HIS A 184 10.10 1.83 -6.38
C HIS A 184 10.88 2.70 -5.38
N VAL A 185 11.92 2.12 -4.79
CA VAL A 185 13.15 2.81 -4.36
C VAL A 185 14.32 2.26 -5.17
N VAL A 186 15.12 3.14 -5.77
CA VAL A 186 15.94 2.92 -6.99
C VAL A 186 17.11 1.91 -6.81
N ALA A 187 17.48 0.99 -7.72
CA ALA A 187 16.92 0.32 -8.94
C ALA A 187 17.93 -0.82 -9.36
N GLU A 188 17.94 -1.54 -10.49
CA GLU A 188 17.16 -1.62 -11.76
C GLU A 188 17.41 -2.98 -12.47
N THR A 189 16.91 -3.16 -13.72
CA THR A 189 17.48 -4.00 -14.81
C THR A 189 17.29 -5.54 -14.79
N VAL A 190 17.10 -6.28 -15.91
CA VAL A 190 16.11 -6.25 -17.03
C VAL A 190 15.92 -7.72 -17.53
N ILE A 191 14.95 -8.00 -18.43
CA ILE A 191 14.83 -9.15 -19.37
C ILE A 191 14.36 -10.51 -18.78
N MET A 192 13.48 -11.33 -19.39
CA MET A 192 12.36 -11.17 -20.37
C MET A 192 11.52 -12.48 -20.38
N GLY A 193 10.25 -12.43 -20.80
CA GLY A 193 9.41 -13.61 -21.12
C GLY A 193 7.99 -13.19 -21.56
N LYS A 194 7.23 -14.03 -22.28
CA LYS A 194 5.89 -13.67 -22.83
C LYS A 194 5.00 -14.89 -23.11
N LEU A 195 3.66 -14.79 -22.94
CA LEU A 195 2.53 -15.63 -23.47
C LEU A 195 1.28 -15.51 -22.53
N PRO A 196 0.06 -15.99 -22.87
CA PRO A 196 -0.86 -15.63 -23.96
C PRO A 196 -2.27 -15.15 -23.46
N SER A 197 -3.16 -14.70 -24.36
CA SER A 197 -4.47 -14.08 -24.00
C SER A 197 -5.71 -15.00 -24.12
N TRP A 198 -6.73 -14.73 -23.28
CA TRP A 198 -8.10 -15.29 -23.36
C TRP A 198 -9.12 -14.30 -22.77
N GLY A 199 -10.32 -14.21 -23.35
CA GLY A 199 -11.44 -13.42 -22.83
C GLY A 199 -11.55 -11.99 -23.36
N THR A 200 -12.73 -11.38 -23.20
CA THR A 200 -12.91 -9.93 -23.37
C THR A 200 -12.37 -9.25 -22.11
N PRO A 201 -11.37 -8.34 -22.20
CA PRO A 201 -10.71 -7.82 -21.01
C PRO A 201 -11.70 -7.21 -20.00
N LYS A 202 -11.76 -7.79 -18.80
CA LYS A 202 -12.28 -7.10 -17.64
C LYS A 202 -11.21 -6.12 -17.17
N GLU A 203 -11.37 -4.89 -17.59
CA GLU A 203 -10.64 -3.73 -17.11
C GLU A 203 -11.33 -3.14 -15.88
N VAL A 204 -10.56 -2.79 -14.85
CA VAL A 204 -11.02 -2.06 -13.66
C VAL A 204 -10.06 -0.91 -13.39
N THR A 205 -10.55 0.33 -13.46
CA THR A 205 -9.81 1.51 -12.97
C THR A 205 -10.17 1.79 -11.51
N LEU A 206 -9.18 2.10 -10.69
CA LEU A 206 -9.36 2.69 -9.36
C LEU A 206 -8.94 4.17 -9.40
N GLY A 207 -9.72 5.04 -8.77
CA GLY A 207 -9.56 6.49 -8.79
C GLY A 207 -10.55 7.23 -9.69
N GLU A 208 -11.49 6.51 -10.33
CA GLU A 208 -12.60 7.07 -11.11
C GLU A 208 -13.80 7.45 -10.23
N ARG A 209 -13.90 6.91 -9.00
CA ARG A 209 -15.08 7.04 -8.13
C ARG A 209 -14.77 7.64 -6.76
N GLY A 210 -13.53 7.56 -6.30
CA GLY A 210 -13.08 8.14 -5.02
C GLY A 210 -11.58 7.98 -4.79
N PRO A 211 -11.07 8.30 -3.59
CA PRO A 211 -9.65 8.22 -3.26
C PRO A 211 -9.17 6.77 -3.18
N VAL A 212 -7.86 6.60 -3.33
CA VAL A 212 -7.21 5.29 -3.43
C VAL A 212 -6.23 5.09 -2.29
N LEU A 213 -6.41 3.98 -1.57
CA LEU A 213 -5.37 3.43 -0.70
C LEU A 213 -4.47 2.46 -1.45
N PHE A 214 -3.22 2.36 -1.01
CA PHE A 214 -2.35 1.21 -1.29
C PHE A 214 -1.60 0.76 -0.04
N TRP A 215 -1.18 -0.51 -0.02
CA TRP A 215 -0.33 -1.11 1.00
C TRP A 215 0.32 -2.40 0.48
N PHE A 216 1.26 -2.96 1.25
CA PHE A 216 1.88 -4.25 0.96
C PHE A 216 1.56 -5.29 2.03
N SER A 217 1.59 -6.58 1.68
CA SER A 217 1.51 -7.66 2.68
C SER A 217 2.29 -8.90 2.28
N GLU A 218 2.59 -9.74 3.28
CA GLU A 218 3.29 -11.00 3.14
C GLU A 218 2.59 -12.10 3.98
N GLY A 219 2.97 -13.37 3.83
CA GLY A 219 2.43 -14.46 4.65
C GLY A 219 0.93 -14.71 4.45
N ASN A 220 0.21 -14.94 5.55
CA ASN A 220 -1.23 -15.26 5.55
C ASN A 220 -2.09 -13.99 5.61
N GLU A 221 -2.79 -13.70 4.51
CA GLU A 221 -3.60 -12.49 4.30
C GLU A 221 -4.73 -12.32 5.34
N ASN A 222 -5.16 -13.41 6.00
CA ASN A 222 -6.15 -13.38 7.08
C ASN A 222 -5.58 -12.94 8.45
N LYS A 223 -4.27 -12.71 8.55
CA LYS A 223 -3.56 -12.48 9.81
C LYS A 223 -2.41 -11.47 9.72
N ALA A 224 -1.86 -11.25 8.53
CA ALA A 224 -0.69 -10.42 8.31
C ALA A 224 -0.92 -8.95 8.69
N LEU A 225 0.10 -8.31 9.24
CA LEU A 225 0.14 -6.86 9.38
C LEU A 225 0.43 -6.23 8.00
N PRO A 226 -0.35 -5.24 7.53
CA PRO A 226 -0.03 -4.53 6.31
C PRO A 226 1.23 -3.67 6.51
N PHE A 227 2.05 -3.52 5.48
CA PHE A 227 3.21 -2.63 5.47
C PHE A 227 2.91 -1.36 4.66
N ALA A 228 3.33 -0.20 5.18
CA ALA A 228 3.22 1.10 4.54
C ALA A 228 1.81 1.37 3.94
N VAL A 229 0.82 1.57 4.81
CA VAL A 229 -0.54 1.96 4.40
C VAL A 229 -0.55 3.43 4.01
N VAL A 230 -0.95 3.73 2.78
CA VAL A 230 -0.99 5.10 2.23
C VAL A 230 -2.36 5.35 1.62
N TYR A 231 -2.97 6.48 1.97
CA TYR A 231 -4.20 7.03 1.39
C TYR A 231 -3.84 8.24 0.50
N THR A 232 -4.46 8.30 -0.69
CA THR A 232 -4.27 9.40 -1.65
C THR A 232 -5.56 9.84 -2.33
N GLU A 233 -5.77 11.15 -2.40
CA GLU A 233 -6.84 11.84 -3.14
C GLU A 233 -6.36 12.30 -4.52
N ALA A 234 -7.29 12.69 -5.40
CA ALA A 234 -6.99 13.03 -6.80
C ALA A 234 -6.02 14.20 -7.00
N GLU A 235 -5.82 15.07 -5.99
CA GLU A 235 -4.81 16.14 -6.04
C GLU A 235 -3.37 15.66 -5.78
N ALA A 236 -3.19 14.43 -5.28
CA ALA A 236 -1.90 13.83 -4.94
C ALA A 236 -1.32 12.93 -6.05
N TRP A 237 -2.07 12.66 -7.11
CA TRP A 237 -1.66 11.74 -8.18
C TRP A 237 -0.86 12.46 -9.28
N VAL A 238 0.00 11.71 -9.97
CA VAL A 238 0.80 12.26 -11.07
C VAL A 238 -0.12 12.62 -12.24
N GLY A 239 -0.02 13.87 -12.73
CA GLY A 239 -0.81 14.38 -13.85
C GLY A 239 -0.37 13.86 -15.24
N GLU A 240 -0.85 14.55 -16.28
CA GLU A 240 -0.35 14.50 -17.67
C GLU A 240 0.69 15.60 -17.91
#